data_AF-A0A420J0G1-F1
#
_entry.id   AF-A0A420J0G1-F1
#
_cell.length_a   1.000
_cell.length_b   1.000
_cell.length_c   1.000
_cell.angle_alpha   90.00
_cell.angle_beta   90.00
_cell.angle_gamma   90.00
#
_symmetry.space_group_name_H-M   'P 1'
#
loop_
_entity.id
_entity.type
_entity.pdbx_description
1 polymer ?
#
loop_
_entity_poly.entity_id
_entity_poly.type
_entity_poly.pdbx_seq_one_letter_code
_entity_poly.pdbx_strand_id
1 'polypeptide(L)'
;MKICVVTSSTEGVASPFSKYDKSPDPQWYITKTRHEFFIRPVSKENAKQDIDRLCEEGKEQGWNLYMNYMWGSKKDEAAGVEATKYLESKNVPILTNQSRFLEKTKLDLNEAGKKFKFLVPGNTPKRYPKIVKYADGYAEPSLEEKIVCLTKEETEKQVALKKDRCKHLEVMVQDYITGTTCSVIVIEMGRGVTALTPIQQVFPGETPDNEAFLTWDGKFENIEKGTVTYEFVEEDPTLTSLKEVAILAFKGMEGYRSGWARVDIRLEASTGLLYVIDVHSVPLIFFPLGDALGDDLIISHRYPGGQPAFFDTLLATRQIQRGELGRRNARVAAIYDGNAEHYDYLIRRGDINFFSFREVLISKFDFSGTVLDVACGSGFFGELLHKNGVEAEITGIELSTGMLRFPAIKKNYKYPIMLATEHDHIVCFGGFHFLDRIHFNAVLSRMFMLARKSITFEIDDIDEAYIAGVKEKYGEQCYNGNNVEAIQVFSTPHGWRKVFEERKEVFMSHIDGTEVWGIYYRYESTSFFSGEDMWPIGT
;
A
#
# COMPACT_ATOMS: atom_id res chain seq x y z
N MET A 1 18.00 -6.32 -0.19
CA MET A 1 18.55 -5.18 -1.00
C MET A 1 19.24 -4.18 -0.07
N LYS A 2 20.20 -3.39 -0.57
CA LYS A 2 20.80 -2.25 0.16
C LYS A 2 20.12 -0.95 -0.25
N ILE A 3 19.63 -0.18 0.71
CA ILE A 3 18.68 0.92 0.49
C ILE A 3 19.11 2.17 1.26
N CYS A 4 19.28 3.29 0.58
CA CYS A 4 19.50 4.57 1.24
C CYS A 4 18.16 5.22 1.60
N VAL A 5 17.98 5.62 2.85
CA VAL A 5 16.84 6.41 3.29
C VAL A 5 17.30 7.85 3.38
N VAL A 6 16.82 8.72 2.49
CA VAL A 6 17.22 10.12 2.40
C VAL A 6 16.21 10.96 3.17
N THR A 7 16.64 11.58 4.28
CA THR A 7 15.77 12.39 5.14
C THR A 7 16.18 13.87 5.11
N SER A 8 15.27 14.78 5.43
CA SER A 8 15.65 16.18 5.66
C SER A 8 16.36 16.30 7.00
N SER A 9 17.54 16.91 7.03
CA SER A 9 18.21 17.25 8.28
C SER A 9 17.48 18.40 8.96
N THR A 10 17.35 18.30 10.29
CA THR A 10 16.86 19.38 11.16
C THR A 10 18.02 20.05 11.91
N GLU A 11 19.26 19.61 11.67
CA GLU A 11 20.47 20.21 12.23
C GLU A 11 20.64 21.64 11.73
N GLY A 12 20.81 22.59 12.66
CA GLY A 12 20.94 24.02 12.35
C GLY A 12 19.62 24.72 12.00
N VAL A 13 18.51 23.98 11.89
CA VAL A 13 17.17 24.56 11.73
C VAL A 13 16.63 24.90 13.11
N ALA A 14 16.20 26.16 13.31
CA ALA A 14 15.53 26.58 14.53
C ALA A 14 14.08 26.03 14.56
N SER A 15 13.94 24.71 14.53
CA SER A 15 12.67 24.03 14.68
C SER A 15 12.28 24.04 16.16
N PRO A 16 11.11 24.60 16.53
CA PRO A 16 10.54 24.44 17.87
C PRO A 16 10.31 22.97 18.26
N PHE A 17 10.51 22.05 17.31
CA PHE A 17 10.07 20.67 17.34
C PHE A 17 11.22 19.66 17.30
N SER A 18 12.47 20.11 17.46
CA SER A 18 13.66 19.24 17.52
C SER A 18 13.56 18.13 18.57
N LYS A 19 12.72 18.30 19.61
CA LYS A 19 12.40 17.26 20.61
C LYS A 19 11.55 16.10 20.08
N TYR A 20 10.81 16.29 18.97
CA TYR A 20 9.90 15.30 18.37
C TYR A 20 10.38 14.77 17.01
N ASP A 21 11.49 15.30 16.47
CA ASP A 21 12.07 14.93 15.18
C ASP A 21 12.79 13.56 15.23
N LYS A 22 12.07 12.50 15.58
CA LYS A 22 12.56 11.14 15.33
C LYS A 22 12.52 10.90 13.83
N SER A 23 13.66 10.56 13.25
CA SER A 23 13.73 10.24 11.82
C SER A 23 13.03 8.91 11.53
N PRO A 24 12.34 8.78 10.39
CA PRO A 24 11.83 7.48 9.95
C PRO A 24 13.00 6.52 9.71
N ASP A 25 12.90 5.32 10.27
CA ASP A 25 13.87 4.24 10.11
C ASP A 25 13.14 2.91 9.89
N PRO A 26 13.12 2.40 8.64
CA PRO A 26 12.53 1.09 8.35
C PRO A 26 13.13 -0.08 9.15
N GLN A 27 14.32 0.07 9.75
CA GLN A 27 14.95 -0.96 10.58
C GLN A 27 14.16 -1.26 11.86
N TRP A 28 13.25 -0.38 12.29
CA TRP A 28 12.33 -0.67 13.40
C TRP A 28 11.42 -1.88 13.11
N TYR A 29 11.15 -2.16 11.83
CA TYR A 29 10.17 -3.16 11.39
C TYR A 29 10.76 -4.23 10.46
N ILE A 30 11.86 -3.92 9.79
CA ILE A 30 12.41 -4.75 8.71
C ILE A 30 13.83 -5.18 9.07
N THR A 31 14.03 -6.49 9.14
CA THR A 31 15.32 -7.09 9.49
C THR A 31 16.34 -6.92 8.36
N LYS A 32 17.62 -6.84 8.75
CA LYS A 32 18.76 -6.78 7.82
C LYS A 32 18.83 -7.97 6.84
N THR A 33 18.32 -9.13 7.24
CA THR A 33 18.22 -10.33 6.38
C THR A 33 17.27 -10.12 5.21
N ARG A 34 16.29 -9.22 5.33
CA ARG A 34 15.37 -8.85 4.25
C ARG A 34 15.92 -7.67 3.45
N HIS A 35 16.18 -6.55 4.13
CA HIS A 35 16.73 -5.33 3.54
C HIS A 35 17.69 -4.64 4.51
N GLU A 36 18.78 -4.09 3.97
CA GLU A 36 19.75 -3.30 4.73
C GLU A 36 19.53 -1.81 4.41
N PHE A 37 19.29 -1.00 5.45
CA PHE A 37 18.98 0.42 5.31
C PHE A 37 20.13 1.32 5.75
N PHE A 38 20.32 2.42 5.04
CA PHE A 38 21.36 3.42 5.28
C PHE A 38 20.71 4.80 5.35
N ILE A 39 20.51 5.32 6.56
CA ILE A 39 19.85 6.61 6.77
C ILE A 39 20.85 7.73 6.52
N ARG A 40 20.52 8.67 5.63
CA ARG A 40 21.37 9.82 5.28
C ARG A 40 20.55 11.11 5.35
N PRO A 41 20.81 11.97 6.33
CA PRO A 41 20.18 13.28 6.40
C PRO A 41 20.79 14.22 5.35
N VAL A 42 19.98 15.12 4.82
CA VAL A 42 20.35 16.16 3.84
C VAL A 42 19.98 17.52 4.41
N SER A 43 20.97 18.39 4.61
CA SER A 43 20.75 19.76 5.07
C SER A 43 20.29 20.66 3.92
N LYS A 44 19.48 21.70 4.20
CA LYS A 44 19.03 22.62 3.14
C LYS A 44 20.20 23.41 2.55
N GLU A 45 21.10 23.89 3.40
CA GLU A 45 22.26 24.70 2.99
C GLU A 45 23.25 23.92 2.12
N ASN A 46 23.51 22.65 2.48
CA ASN A 46 24.50 21.82 1.78
C ASN A 46 23.87 20.72 0.92
N ALA A 47 22.58 20.86 0.56
CA ALA A 47 21.79 19.80 -0.07
C ALA A 47 22.49 19.12 -1.25
N LYS A 48 23.13 19.92 -2.13
CA LYS A 48 23.87 19.37 -3.27
C LYS A 48 25.08 18.54 -2.86
N GLN A 49 25.89 19.04 -1.93
CA GLN A 49 27.09 18.37 -1.45
C GLN A 49 26.72 17.07 -0.69
N ASP A 50 25.69 17.13 0.15
CA ASP A 50 25.17 15.97 0.87
C ASP A 50 24.67 14.89 -0.11
N ILE A 51 23.91 15.30 -1.14
CA ILE A 51 23.41 14.39 -2.18
C ILE A 51 24.55 13.81 -3.04
N ASP A 52 25.56 14.60 -3.36
CA ASP A 52 26.73 14.13 -4.11
C ASP A 52 27.48 13.05 -3.32
N ARG A 53 27.77 13.32 -2.05
CA ARG A 53 28.44 12.38 -1.14
C ARG A 53 27.66 11.07 -0.97
N LEU A 54 26.34 11.13 -0.74
CA LEU A 54 25.55 9.90 -0.58
C LEU A 54 25.37 9.14 -1.91
N CYS A 55 25.45 9.81 -3.06
CA CYS A 55 25.47 9.13 -4.36
C CYS A 55 26.81 8.44 -4.63
N GLU A 56 27.92 9.05 -4.25
CA GLU A 56 29.26 8.45 -4.31
C GLU A 56 29.34 7.24 -3.37
N GLU A 57 28.94 7.41 -2.11
CA GLU A 57 28.86 6.32 -1.14
C GLU A 57 27.97 5.19 -1.65
N GLY A 58 26.81 5.50 -2.24
CA GLY A 58 25.93 4.48 -2.78
C GLY A 58 26.53 3.67 -3.93
N LYS A 59 27.40 4.28 -4.75
CA LYS A 59 28.17 3.54 -5.77
C LYS A 59 29.20 2.62 -5.13
N GLU A 60 29.93 3.10 -4.12
CA GLU A 60 30.95 2.33 -3.40
C GLU A 60 30.35 1.16 -2.62
N GLN A 61 29.22 1.40 -1.93
CA GLN A 61 28.52 0.42 -1.09
C GLN A 61 27.62 -0.52 -1.89
N GLY A 62 27.36 -0.23 -3.16
CA GLY A 62 26.45 -0.99 -4.02
C GLY A 62 24.98 -0.86 -3.62
N TRP A 63 24.52 0.35 -3.29
CA TRP A 63 23.11 0.62 -2.99
C TRP A 63 22.24 0.42 -4.22
N ASN A 64 21.09 -0.22 -4.04
CA ASN A 64 20.19 -0.56 -5.13
C ASN A 64 19.14 0.52 -5.39
N LEU A 65 18.75 1.28 -4.35
CA LEU A 65 17.70 2.29 -4.43
C LEU A 65 17.81 3.35 -3.32
N TYR A 66 17.11 4.46 -3.53
CA TYR A 66 17.00 5.60 -2.64
C TYR A 66 15.53 5.82 -2.26
N MET A 67 15.20 5.67 -1.00
CA MET A 67 13.91 5.99 -0.44
C MET A 67 13.91 7.46 -0.01
N ASN A 68 13.19 8.30 -0.75
CA ASN A 68 13.13 9.72 -0.45
C ASN A 68 12.06 10.00 0.62
N TYR A 69 12.52 10.45 1.78
CA TYR A 69 11.73 10.91 2.93
C TYR A 69 11.93 12.41 3.20
N MET A 70 12.61 13.13 2.31
CA MET A 70 12.75 14.57 2.42
C MET A 70 11.38 15.27 2.36
N TRP A 71 11.17 16.28 3.19
CA TRP A 71 9.95 17.07 3.26
C TRP A 71 10.25 18.57 3.10
N GLY A 72 9.20 19.35 2.89
CA GLY A 72 9.29 20.81 2.79
C GLY A 72 9.16 21.33 1.36
N SER A 73 8.54 22.50 1.26
CA SER A 73 8.40 23.30 0.06
C SER A 73 9.72 24.04 -0.28
N LYS A 74 9.72 24.81 -1.36
CA LYS A 74 10.86 25.68 -1.73
C LYS A 74 11.16 26.74 -0.65
N LYS A 75 10.16 27.07 0.16
CA LYS A 75 10.18 28.15 1.13
C LYS A 75 10.50 27.67 2.55
N ASP A 76 10.26 26.40 2.86
CA ASP A 76 10.55 25.80 4.17
C ASP A 76 12.06 25.68 4.42
N GLU A 77 12.49 25.74 5.69
CA GLU A 77 13.91 25.67 6.06
C GLU A 77 14.54 24.26 5.93
N ALA A 78 13.71 23.23 5.74
CA ALA A 78 14.15 21.86 5.50
C ALA A 78 14.57 21.61 4.04
N ALA A 79 15.46 20.63 3.83
CA ALA A 79 15.78 20.15 2.48
C ALA A 79 14.57 19.39 1.91
N GLY A 80 13.87 19.99 0.95
CA GLY A 80 12.64 19.43 0.39
C GLY A 80 12.63 19.38 -1.14
N VAL A 81 11.76 20.20 -1.78
CA VAL A 81 11.56 20.21 -3.25
C VAL A 81 12.87 20.34 -4.04
N GLU A 82 13.69 21.34 -3.76
CA GLU A 82 14.90 21.61 -4.56
C GLU A 82 15.98 20.53 -4.36
N ALA A 83 16.11 20.00 -3.15
CA ALA A 83 16.98 18.87 -2.85
C ALA A 83 16.50 17.60 -3.59
N THR A 84 15.19 17.35 -3.59
CA THR A 84 14.59 16.22 -4.31
C THR A 84 14.82 16.33 -5.82
N LYS A 85 14.67 17.52 -6.42
CA LYS A 85 14.99 17.75 -7.85
C LYS A 85 16.47 17.45 -8.15
N TYR A 86 17.36 17.82 -7.24
CA TYR A 86 18.77 17.51 -7.40
C TYR A 86 19.05 16.01 -7.29
N LEU A 87 18.43 15.31 -6.34
CA LEU A 87 18.52 13.84 -6.23
C LEU A 87 18.02 13.15 -7.51
N GLU A 88 16.88 13.59 -8.05
CA GLU A 88 16.34 13.10 -9.34
C GLU A 88 17.33 13.32 -10.48
N SER A 89 18.05 14.45 -10.51
CA SER A 89 19.05 14.74 -11.54
C SER A 89 20.26 13.79 -11.52
N LYS A 90 20.50 13.09 -10.40
CA LYS A 90 21.55 12.06 -10.29
C LYS A 90 21.19 10.75 -11.00
N ASN A 91 19.95 10.64 -11.49
CA ASN A 91 19.45 9.45 -12.20
C ASN A 91 19.59 8.17 -11.36
N VAL A 92 19.50 8.29 -10.04
CA VAL A 92 19.48 7.15 -9.12
C VAL A 92 18.05 6.59 -9.00
N PRO A 93 17.86 5.30 -8.71
CA PRO A 93 16.53 4.72 -8.55
C PRO A 93 15.85 5.23 -7.26
N ILE A 94 14.94 6.19 -7.40
CA ILE A 94 14.16 6.72 -6.27
C ILE A 94 12.87 5.89 -6.09
N LEU A 95 12.55 5.52 -4.85
CA LEU A 95 11.38 4.72 -4.48
C LEU A 95 10.12 5.55 -4.22
N THR A 96 10.24 6.63 -3.44
CA THR A 96 9.12 7.40 -2.90
C THR A 96 9.26 8.89 -3.20
N ASN A 97 8.18 9.65 -3.00
CA ASN A 97 8.15 11.12 -2.90
C ASN A 97 8.94 11.88 -4.00
N GLN A 98 8.39 11.91 -5.21
CA GLN A 98 9.00 12.66 -6.32
C GLN A 98 8.77 14.17 -6.16
N SER A 99 9.69 14.99 -6.67
CA SER A 99 9.65 16.45 -6.52
C SER A 99 8.34 17.06 -7.04
N ARG A 100 7.82 16.52 -8.15
CA ARG A 100 6.56 16.96 -8.77
C ARG A 100 5.32 16.82 -7.87
N PHE A 101 5.33 15.88 -6.94
CA PHE A 101 4.25 15.69 -5.98
C PHE A 101 4.55 16.47 -4.69
N LEU A 102 5.80 16.44 -4.23
CA LEU A 102 6.28 17.20 -3.09
C LEU A 102 6.08 18.72 -3.25
N GLU A 103 6.15 19.25 -4.47
CA GLU A 103 6.00 20.69 -4.76
C GLU A 103 4.55 21.18 -4.78
N LYS A 104 3.56 20.28 -4.68
CA LYS A 104 2.15 20.65 -4.69
C LYS A 104 1.76 21.39 -3.41
N THR A 105 0.87 22.36 -3.56
CA THR A 105 0.40 23.27 -2.51
C THR A 105 -1.07 23.04 -2.19
N LYS A 106 -1.59 23.71 -1.16
CA LYS A 106 -3.03 23.70 -0.85
C LYS A 106 -3.85 24.42 -1.94
N LEU A 107 -3.24 25.30 -2.73
CA LEU A 107 -3.90 25.92 -3.88
C LEU A 107 -4.06 24.91 -5.02
N ASP A 108 -3.03 24.10 -5.29
CA ASP A 108 -3.12 23.01 -6.24
C ASP A 108 -4.23 22.02 -5.85
N LEU A 109 -4.38 21.74 -4.55
CA LEU A 109 -5.46 20.91 -4.03
C LEU A 109 -6.85 21.52 -4.34
N ASN A 110 -7.02 22.83 -4.18
CA ASN A 110 -8.28 23.49 -4.49
C ASN A 110 -8.62 23.42 -5.99
N GLU A 111 -7.63 23.58 -6.86
CA GLU A 111 -7.83 23.41 -8.31
C GLU A 111 -8.07 21.95 -8.69
N ALA A 112 -7.40 21.01 -8.03
CA ALA A 112 -7.66 19.58 -8.19
C ALA A 112 -9.09 19.22 -7.76
N GLY A 113 -9.61 19.79 -6.67
CA GLY A 113 -10.99 19.59 -6.21
C GLY A 113 -12.01 19.95 -7.28
N LYS A 114 -11.83 21.11 -7.94
CA LYS A 114 -12.68 21.55 -9.06
C LYS A 114 -12.57 20.60 -10.26
N LYS A 115 -11.35 20.23 -10.66
CA LYS A 115 -11.08 19.42 -11.86
C LYS A 115 -11.53 17.97 -11.71
N PHE A 116 -11.30 17.38 -10.55
CA PHE A 116 -11.57 15.96 -10.25
C PHE A 116 -12.86 15.73 -9.46
N LYS A 117 -13.62 16.80 -9.19
CA LYS A 117 -14.97 16.78 -8.59
C LYS A 117 -15.02 16.16 -7.19
N PHE A 118 -14.06 16.54 -6.33
CA PHE A 118 -14.16 16.31 -4.89
C PHE A 118 -14.24 17.66 -4.16
N LEU A 119 -14.82 17.67 -2.96
CA LEU A 119 -14.99 18.92 -2.22
C LEU A 119 -13.71 19.29 -1.48
N VAL A 120 -13.39 20.56 -1.53
CA VAL A 120 -12.42 21.24 -0.67
C VAL A 120 -13.14 22.37 0.06
N PRO A 121 -12.71 22.78 1.26
CA PRO A 121 -13.31 23.92 1.93
C PRO A 121 -13.21 25.19 1.07
N GLY A 122 -14.34 25.86 0.87
CA GLY A 122 -14.42 27.13 0.14
C GLY A 122 -14.00 28.33 0.99
N ASN A 123 -14.22 29.54 0.50
CA ASN A 123 -14.16 30.77 1.32
C ASN A 123 -15.48 31.53 1.15
N THR A 124 -16.56 30.97 1.68
CA THR A 124 -17.91 31.50 1.46
C THR A 124 -18.07 32.84 2.17
N PRO A 125 -18.49 33.92 1.47
CA PRO A 125 -18.70 35.21 2.10
C PRO A 125 -19.69 35.13 3.26
N LYS A 126 -19.33 35.73 4.40
CA LYS A 126 -20.14 35.78 5.63
C LYS A 126 -20.41 34.42 6.32
N ARG A 127 -19.84 33.31 5.84
CA ARG A 127 -19.87 32.02 6.53
C ARG A 127 -18.73 31.96 7.55
N TYR A 128 -19.06 31.77 8.82
CA TYR A 128 -18.12 31.54 9.91
C TYR A 128 -18.56 30.29 10.70
N PRO A 129 -17.64 29.57 11.36
CA PRO A 129 -16.21 29.87 11.51
C PRO A 129 -15.36 29.68 10.24
N LYS A 130 -14.17 30.29 10.23
CA LYS A 130 -13.16 30.17 9.16
C LYS A 130 -11.81 29.73 9.72
N ILE A 131 -11.04 29.00 8.93
CA ILE A 131 -9.64 28.68 9.24
C ILE A 131 -8.71 29.55 8.40
N VAL A 132 -7.71 30.15 9.04
CA VAL A 132 -6.66 30.93 8.36
C VAL A 132 -5.35 30.15 8.45
N LYS A 133 -4.78 29.75 7.32
CA LYS A 133 -3.57 28.91 7.24
C LYS A 133 -2.66 29.34 6.10
N TYR A 134 -1.39 28.91 6.09
CA TYR A 134 -0.52 29.08 4.93
C TYR A 134 -0.92 28.12 3.81
N ALA A 135 -0.87 28.62 2.58
CA ALA A 135 -1.15 27.86 1.37
C ALA A 135 0.09 27.06 0.92
N ASP A 136 1.26 27.64 1.16
CA ASP A 136 2.59 27.07 0.93
C ASP A 136 3.21 26.70 2.28
N GLY A 137 3.51 25.43 2.51
CA GLY A 137 4.17 24.98 3.74
C GLY A 137 3.62 23.66 4.27
N TYR A 138 4.51 22.86 4.88
CA TYR A 138 4.20 21.54 5.46
C TYR A 138 3.70 21.63 6.91
N ALA A 139 4.06 22.69 7.65
CA ALA A 139 3.68 22.89 9.04
C ALA A 139 3.31 24.35 9.29
N GLU A 140 2.33 24.59 10.16
CA GLU A 140 2.05 25.93 10.69
C GLU A 140 3.14 26.26 11.74
N PRO A 141 3.94 27.32 11.55
CA PRO A 141 5.15 27.57 12.34
C PRO A 141 4.94 27.97 13.81
N SER A 142 3.73 27.95 14.41
CA SER A 142 3.58 28.32 15.82
C SER A 142 2.27 27.92 16.50
N LEU A 143 2.44 27.65 17.81
CA LEU A 143 1.55 26.98 18.76
C LEU A 143 0.53 27.89 19.48
N GLU A 144 0.66 29.21 19.35
CA GLU A 144 -0.11 30.19 20.15
C GLU A 144 -1.23 30.87 19.35
N GLU A 145 -1.42 30.51 18.08
CA GLU A 145 -2.33 31.21 17.18
C GLU A 145 -3.70 30.54 17.14
N LYS A 146 -4.75 31.31 17.48
CA LYS A 146 -6.14 30.97 17.18
C LYS A 146 -6.31 30.82 15.67
N ILE A 147 -6.30 29.57 15.17
CA ILE A 147 -6.38 29.26 13.73
C ILE A 147 -7.83 29.33 13.21
N VAL A 148 -8.80 29.04 14.09
CA VAL A 148 -10.24 29.11 13.81
C VAL A 148 -10.80 30.45 14.26
N CYS A 149 -11.23 31.26 13.29
CA CYS A 149 -11.81 32.58 13.47
C CYS A 149 -13.34 32.52 13.39
N LEU A 150 -14.01 33.01 14.44
CA LEU A 150 -15.47 32.97 14.58
C LEU A 150 -16.14 34.18 13.92
N THR A 151 -15.39 35.26 13.68
CA THR A 151 -15.93 36.49 13.08
C THR A 151 -15.05 37.01 11.94
N LYS A 152 -15.58 38.01 11.24
CA LYS A 152 -14.87 38.74 10.19
C LYS A 152 -13.63 39.45 10.73
N GLU A 153 -13.79 40.15 11.84
CA GLU A 153 -12.73 40.92 12.49
C GLU A 153 -11.60 40.00 12.96
N GLU A 154 -11.94 38.84 13.51
CA GLU A 154 -10.95 37.82 13.89
C GLU A 154 -10.17 37.30 12.67
N THR A 155 -10.88 37.03 11.56
CA THR A 155 -10.28 36.53 10.32
C THR A 155 -9.33 37.56 9.71
N GLU A 156 -9.75 38.83 9.62
CA GLU A 156 -8.93 39.91 9.08
C GLU A 156 -7.67 40.14 9.94
N LYS A 157 -7.82 40.09 11.27
CA LYS A 157 -6.70 40.18 12.21
C LYS A 157 -5.71 39.02 12.01
N GLN A 158 -6.19 37.79 11.86
CA GLN A 158 -5.30 36.64 11.66
C GLN A 158 -4.62 36.63 10.30
N VAL A 159 -5.30 37.05 9.24
CA VAL A 159 -4.67 37.21 7.93
C VAL A 159 -3.54 38.24 8.00
N ALA A 160 -3.75 39.36 8.69
CA ALA A 160 -2.72 40.37 8.88
C ALA A 160 -1.52 39.83 9.69
N LEU A 161 -1.79 39.11 10.78
CA LEU A 161 -0.75 38.51 11.63
C LEU A 161 0.13 37.52 10.84
N LYS A 162 -0.48 36.57 10.13
CA LYS A 162 0.26 35.57 9.34
C LYS A 162 1.08 36.21 8.22
N LYS A 163 0.53 37.22 7.53
CA LYS A 163 1.26 37.96 6.49
C LYS A 163 2.46 38.72 7.05
N ASP A 164 2.35 39.29 8.24
CA ASP A 164 3.47 40.01 8.85
C ASP A 164 4.58 39.04 9.33
N ARG A 165 4.18 37.92 9.93
CA ARG A 165 5.10 36.90 10.45
C ARG A 165 5.88 36.17 9.36
N CYS A 166 5.20 35.71 8.31
CA CYS A 166 5.82 34.96 7.21
C CYS A 166 5.50 35.62 5.86
N LYS A 167 6.14 36.76 5.60
CA LYS A 167 5.93 37.60 4.39
C LYS A 167 6.13 36.86 3.05
N HIS A 168 6.82 35.73 3.06
CA HIS A 168 7.14 34.95 1.87
C HIS A 168 6.16 33.80 1.62
N LEU A 169 5.31 33.43 2.59
CA LEU A 169 4.28 32.39 2.44
C LEU A 169 2.95 33.01 2.04
N GLU A 170 2.20 32.33 1.19
CA GLU A 170 0.85 32.74 0.85
C GLU A 170 -0.13 32.36 1.97
N VAL A 171 -1.05 33.26 2.32
CA VAL A 171 -2.07 33.02 3.36
C VAL A 171 -3.40 32.70 2.69
N MET A 172 -4.01 31.60 3.09
CA MET A 172 -5.29 31.10 2.63
C MET A 172 -6.34 31.16 3.74
N VAL A 173 -7.56 31.54 3.37
CA VAL A 173 -8.73 31.52 4.25
C VAL A 173 -9.72 30.51 3.70
N GLN A 174 -10.19 29.62 4.57
CA GLN A 174 -11.18 28.60 4.22
C GLN A 174 -12.32 28.57 5.24
N ASP A 175 -13.50 28.12 4.81
CA ASP A 175 -14.61 27.78 5.70
C ASP A 175 -14.15 26.65 6.63
N TYR A 176 -14.40 26.79 7.93
CA TYR A 176 -14.13 25.72 8.87
C TYR A 176 -15.25 24.68 8.74
N ILE A 177 -14.88 23.43 8.47
CA ILE A 177 -15.82 22.33 8.33
C ILE A 177 -15.94 21.63 9.68
N THR A 178 -17.08 21.83 10.35
CA THR A 178 -17.40 21.18 11.62
C THR A 178 -17.75 19.71 11.40
N GLY A 179 -17.10 18.81 12.14
CA GLY A 179 -17.36 17.37 12.13
C GLY A 179 -16.09 16.54 12.33
N THR A 180 -16.08 15.29 11.90
CA THR A 180 -14.98 14.35 12.22
C THR A 180 -13.79 14.51 11.28
N THR A 181 -12.57 14.47 11.80
CA THR A 181 -11.35 14.39 10.97
C THR A 181 -10.97 12.93 10.76
N CYS A 182 -10.86 12.53 9.49
CA CYS A 182 -10.38 11.22 9.08
C CYS A 182 -9.07 11.35 8.30
N SER A 183 -8.15 10.40 8.48
CA SER A 183 -6.93 10.27 7.69
C SER A 183 -6.96 8.96 6.92
N VAL A 184 -6.61 9.02 5.63
CA VAL A 184 -6.58 7.86 4.73
C VAL A 184 -5.20 7.76 4.09
N ILE A 185 -4.50 6.66 4.33
CA ILE A 185 -3.29 6.35 3.56
C ILE A 185 -3.70 5.78 2.20
N VAL A 186 -3.12 6.34 1.15
CA VAL A 186 -3.25 5.84 -0.21
C VAL A 186 -1.89 5.38 -0.70
N ILE A 187 -1.87 4.27 -1.42
CA ILE A 187 -0.64 3.68 -1.96
C ILE A 187 -0.81 3.26 -3.41
N GLU A 188 0.29 3.31 -4.14
CA GLU A 188 0.39 2.74 -5.47
C GLU A 188 0.63 1.23 -5.39
N MET A 189 -0.17 0.46 -6.11
CA MET A 189 -0.06 -0.99 -6.24
C MET A 189 -0.02 -1.37 -7.72
N GLY A 190 1.19 -1.62 -8.22
CA GLY A 190 1.44 -1.83 -9.65
C GLY A 190 1.13 -0.58 -10.47
N ARG A 191 0.02 -0.59 -11.21
CA ARG A 191 -0.50 0.57 -11.97
C ARG A 191 -1.74 1.21 -11.34
N GLY A 192 -2.29 0.60 -10.30
CA GLY A 192 -3.46 1.09 -9.58
C GLY A 192 -3.09 1.90 -8.34
N VAL A 193 -4.10 2.46 -7.69
CA VAL A 193 -4.00 3.14 -6.40
C VAL A 193 -5.03 2.51 -5.48
N THR A 194 -4.62 2.24 -4.24
CA THR A 194 -5.47 1.63 -3.21
C THR A 194 -5.47 2.52 -1.97
N ALA A 195 -6.65 2.77 -1.41
CA ALA A 195 -6.80 3.41 -0.11
C ALA A 195 -6.87 2.34 0.98
N LEU A 196 -6.08 2.52 2.04
CA LEU A 196 -6.10 1.68 3.23
C LEU A 196 -7.28 2.05 4.13
N THR A 197 -7.49 1.28 5.20
CA THR A 197 -8.53 1.56 6.20
C THR A 197 -8.30 2.94 6.82
N PRO A 198 -9.29 3.86 6.73
CA PRO A 198 -9.22 5.16 7.38
C PRO A 198 -9.15 5.05 8.90
N ILE A 199 -8.50 6.03 9.50
CA ILE A 199 -8.59 6.31 10.94
C ILE A 199 -9.28 7.64 11.16
N GLN A 200 -9.95 7.80 12.30
CA GLN A 200 -10.52 9.06 12.76
C GLN A 200 -9.84 9.52 14.05
N GLN A 201 -9.77 10.84 14.21
CA GLN A 201 -9.31 11.45 15.45
C GLN A 201 -10.44 11.45 16.48
N VAL A 202 -10.16 11.00 17.69
CA VAL A 202 -11.10 10.99 18.82
C VAL A 202 -10.58 11.92 19.91
N PHE A 203 -11.34 12.97 20.18
CA PHE A 203 -11.03 13.98 21.20
C PHE A 203 -11.72 13.63 22.53
N PRO A 204 -11.18 14.06 23.69
CA PRO A 204 -11.71 13.67 24.98
C PRO A 204 -12.94 14.49 25.36
N GLY A 205 -13.96 13.84 25.92
CA GLY A 205 -15.17 14.50 26.47
C GLY A 205 -15.95 15.33 25.45
N GLU A 206 -16.71 16.32 25.94
CA GLU A 206 -17.38 17.32 25.10
C GLU A 206 -16.37 18.38 24.62
N THR A 207 -15.43 18.00 23.76
CA THR A 207 -14.55 18.96 23.09
C THR A 207 -15.40 19.84 22.15
N PRO A 208 -15.37 21.18 22.26
CA PRO A 208 -16.14 22.05 21.38
C PRO A 208 -15.80 21.82 19.90
N ASP A 209 -16.81 21.87 19.04
CA ASP A 209 -16.66 21.65 17.60
C ASP A 209 -15.58 22.51 16.94
N ASN A 210 -15.41 23.74 17.41
CA ASN A 210 -14.41 24.70 16.92
C ASN A 210 -13.00 24.49 17.50
N GLU A 211 -12.83 23.48 18.37
CA GLU A 211 -11.58 23.08 19.03
C GLU A 211 -11.21 21.61 18.72
N ALA A 212 -12.13 20.83 18.15
CA ALA A 212 -11.94 19.45 17.70
C ALA A 212 -11.10 19.36 16.41
N PHE A 213 -9.86 19.85 16.47
CA PHE A 213 -8.85 19.72 15.42
C PHE A 213 -7.45 19.65 16.04
N LEU A 214 -6.54 18.89 15.41
CA LEU A 214 -5.15 18.86 15.87
C LEU A 214 -4.45 20.17 15.53
N THR A 215 -4.13 20.96 16.55
CA THR A 215 -3.02 21.91 16.49
C THR A 215 -1.70 21.12 16.49
N TRP A 216 -0.60 21.76 16.11
CA TRP A 216 0.69 21.06 16.04
C TRP A 216 1.15 20.51 17.40
N ASP A 217 0.96 21.23 18.52
CA ASP A 217 1.18 20.68 19.88
C ASP A 217 0.21 19.55 20.21
N GLY A 218 -1.05 19.67 19.78
CA GLY A 218 -2.03 18.60 19.93
C GLY A 218 -1.61 17.32 19.22
N LYS A 219 -0.92 17.43 18.08
CA LYS A 219 -0.48 16.27 17.28
C LYS A 219 0.62 15.46 17.97
N PHE A 220 1.47 16.08 18.78
CA PHE A 220 2.56 15.37 19.46
C PHE A 220 2.26 15.20 20.95
N GLU A 221 1.97 16.28 21.68
CA GLU A 221 1.77 16.22 23.14
C GLU A 221 0.44 15.60 23.56
N ASN A 222 -0.68 15.94 22.91
CA ASN A 222 -1.98 15.37 23.29
C ASN A 222 -2.10 13.90 22.86
N ILE A 223 -1.44 13.53 21.77
CA ILE A 223 -1.36 12.15 21.32
C ILE A 223 -0.44 11.32 22.23
N GLU A 224 0.75 11.83 22.59
CA GLU A 224 1.66 11.17 23.55
C GLU A 224 1.02 11.02 24.94
N LYS A 225 0.24 12.01 25.39
CA LYS A 225 -0.50 11.96 26.67
C LYS A 225 -1.77 11.09 26.60
N GLY A 226 -2.14 10.60 25.41
CA GLY A 226 -3.35 9.79 25.18
C GLY A 226 -4.66 10.56 25.33
N THR A 227 -4.64 11.91 25.30
CA THR A 227 -5.85 12.73 25.38
C THR A 227 -6.58 12.79 24.04
N VAL A 228 -5.85 12.73 22.92
CA VAL A 228 -6.43 12.49 21.58
C VAL A 228 -5.94 11.13 21.09
N THR A 229 -6.86 10.29 20.64
CA THR A 229 -6.56 8.95 20.13
C THR A 229 -6.98 8.81 18.68
N TYR A 230 -6.54 7.72 18.05
CA TYR A 230 -7.01 7.31 16.73
C TYR A 230 -7.82 6.04 16.85
N GLU A 231 -8.94 6.00 16.14
CA GLU A 231 -9.76 4.80 15.98
C GLU A 231 -9.92 4.47 14.50
N PHE A 232 -10.03 3.19 14.17
CA PHE A 232 -10.37 2.78 12.81
C PHE A 232 -11.82 3.12 12.51
N VAL A 233 -12.07 3.62 11.30
CA VAL A 233 -13.43 3.80 10.80
C VAL A 233 -13.94 2.44 10.35
N GLU A 234 -14.77 1.79 11.19
CA GLU A 234 -15.34 0.46 10.96
C GLU A 234 -16.78 0.54 10.46
N GLU A 235 -17.13 -0.33 9.50
CA GLU A 235 -18.53 -0.63 9.11
C GLU A 235 -19.47 0.58 8.88
N ASP A 236 -18.89 1.72 8.47
CA ASP A 236 -19.60 2.96 8.21
C ASP A 236 -19.92 3.10 6.70
N PRO A 237 -21.15 3.48 6.29
CA PRO A 237 -21.48 3.79 4.89
C PRO A 237 -20.54 4.81 4.23
N THR A 238 -19.89 5.66 5.02
CA THR A 238 -18.91 6.66 4.57
C THR A 238 -17.53 6.07 4.28
N LEU A 239 -17.21 4.84 4.72
CA LEU A 239 -15.92 4.19 4.53
C LEU A 239 -15.51 4.12 3.06
N THR A 240 -16.40 3.64 2.20
CA THR A 240 -16.16 3.56 0.75
C THR A 240 -15.94 4.96 0.16
N SER A 241 -16.76 5.93 0.56
CA SER A 241 -16.68 7.31 0.08
C SER A 241 -15.36 7.98 0.50
N LEU A 242 -14.90 7.75 1.74
CA LEU A 242 -13.60 8.24 2.25
C LEU A 242 -12.45 7.70 1.39
N LYS A 243 -12.45 6.39 1.12
CA LYS A 243 -11.44 5.73 0.28
C LYS A 243 -11.45 6.26 -1.15
N GLU A 244 -12.62 6.39 -1.77
CA GLU A 244 -12.75 6.90 -3.13
C GLU A 244 -12.29 8.36 -3.27
N VAL A 245 -12.72 9.24 -2.35
CA VAL A 245 -12.31 10.65 -2.32
C VAL A 245 -10.80 10.76 -2.10
N ALA A 246 -10.21 9.95 -1.22
CA ALA A 246 -8.76 9.93 -1.02
C ALA A 246 -7.99 9.54 -2.30
N ILE A 247 -8.47 8.51 -3.03
CA ILE A 247 -7.88 8.10 -4.31
C ILE A 247 -8.00 9.22 -5.36
N LEU A 248 -9.15 9.90 -5.43
CA LEU A 248 -9.37 11.03 -6.34
C LEU A 248 -8.43 12.20 -6.02
N ALA A 249 -8.30 12.56 -4.73
CA ALA A 249 -7.40 13.62 -4.29
C ALA A 249 -5.94 13.31 -4.65
N PHE A 250 -5.48 12.09 -4.38
CA PHE A 250 -4.11 11.66 -4.72
C PHE A 250 -3.83 11.71 -6.22
N LYS A 251 -4.75 11.21 -7.05
CA LYS A 251 -4.64 11.29 -8.51
C LYS A 251 -4.69 12.74 -8.98
N GLY A 252 -5.56 13.56 -8.40
CA GLY A 252 -5.73 14.97 -8.73
C GLY A 252 -4.51 15.83 -8.41
N MET A 253 -3.80 15.48 -7.35
CA MET A 253 -2.52 16.07 -6.95
C MET A 253 -1.32 15.48 -7.72
N GLU A 254 -1.56 14.67 -8.74
CA GLU A 254 -0.54 14.02 -9.55
C GLU A 254 0.38 13.07 -8.76
N GLY A 255 -0.10 12.45 -7.68
CA GLY A 255 0.69 11.62 -6.76
C GLY A 255 1.32 10.36 -7.33
N TYR A 256 1.04 9.97 -8.59
CA TYR A 256 1.64 8.82 -9.27
C TYR A 256 3.18 8.75 -9.10
N ARG A 257 3.81 7.58 -9.20
CA ARG A 257 5.26 7.36 -8.99
C ARG A 257 5.84 7.86 -7.66
N SER A 258 5.02 8.22 -6.69
CA SER A 258 5.46 8.71 -5.38
C SER A 258 5.33 7.65 -4.28
N GLY A 259 4.75 6.49 -4.61
CA GLY A 259 4.58 5.34 -3.73
C GLY A 259 3.33 5.45 -2.86
N TRP A 260 3.14 6.59 -2.20
CA TRP A 260 2.08 6.78 -1.21
C TRP A 260 1.67 8.25 -1.02
N ALA A 261 0.63 8.47 -0.21
CA ALA A 261 0.33 9.72 0.47
C ALA A 261 -0.59 9.47 1.68
N ARG A 262 -0.74 10.46 2.55
CA ARG A 262 -1.87 10.55 3.48
C ARG A 262 -2.82 11.65 3.03
N VAL A 263 -4.10 11.36 2.99
CA VAL A 263 -5.16 12.34 2.68
C VAL A 263 -5.97 12.59 3.93
N ASP A 264 -6.02 13.85 4.37
CA ASP A 264 -6.79 14.27 5.54
C ASP A 264 -8.13 14.85 5.07
N ILE A 265 -9.23 14.32 5.60
CA ILE A 265 -10.61 14.57 5.16
C ILE A 265 -11.45 14.97 6.37
N ARG A 266 -12.34 15.96 6.21
CA ARG A 266 -13.42 16.27 7.17
C ARG A 266 -14.74 15.70 6.69
N LEU A 267 -15.40 14.94 7.56
CA LEU A 267 -16.80 14.55 7.42
C LEU A 267 -17.66 15.61 8.12
N GLU A 268 -18.40 16.42 7.35
CA GLU A 268 -19.24 17.50 7.87
C GLU A 268 -20.46 16.93 8.61
N ALA A 269 -20.61 17.26 9.89
CA ALA A 269 -21.61 16.64 10.77
C ALA A 269 -23.06 16.90 10.32
N SER A 270 -23.34 18.08 9.73
CA SER A 270 -24.71 18.49 9.37
C SER A 270 -25.18 17.95 8.03
N THR A 271 -24.27 17.65 7.10
CA THR A 271 -24.60 17.27 5.72
C THR A 271 -24.13 15.86 5.36
N GLY A 272 -23.19 15.29 6.12
CA GLY A 272 -22.48 14.07 5.76
C GLY A 272 -21.51 14.22 4.59
N LEU A 273 -21.21 15.45 4.15
CA LEU A 273 -20.31 15.70 3.03
C LEU A 273 -18.84 15.56 3.43
N LEU A 274 -18.02 15.05 2.51
CA LEU A 274 -16.58 14.85 2.70
C LEU A 274 -15.78 15.98 2.05
N TYR A 275 -14.97 16.69 2.83
CA TYR A 275 -14.09 17.76 2.36
C TYR A 275 -12.63 17.37 2.55
N VAL A 276 -11.85 17.35 1.46
CA VAL A 276 -10.41 17.10 1.53
C VAL A 276 -9.73 18.36 2.03
N ILE A 277 -9.01 18.23 3.16
CA ILE A 277 -8.38 19.35 3.87
C ILE A 277 -6.91 19.49 3.52
N ASP A 278 -6.22 18.35 3.36
CA ASP A 278 -4.79 18.30 3.03
C ASP A 278 -4.40 16.97 2.38
N VAL A 279 -3.28 16.98 1.66
CA VAL A 279 -2.63 15.79 1.07
C VAL A 279 -1.14 15.84 1.39
N HIS A 280 -0.68 14.92 2.22
CA HIS A 280 0.72 14.82 2.63
C HIS A 280 1.46 13.79 1.80
N SER A 281 2.51 14.20 1.09
CA SER A 281 3.35 13.28 0.29
C SER A 281 4.33 12.46 1.12
N VAL A 282 4.52 12.84 2.39
CA VAL A 282 5.39 12.17 3.36
C VAL A 282 4.57 11.80 4.60
N PRO A 283 3.82 10.67 4.57
CA PRO A 283 3.13 10.14 5.74
C PRO A 283 4.14 9.69 6.81
N LEU A 284 3.70 9.69 8.07
CA LEU A 284 4.53 9.38 9.24
C LEU A 284 4.65 7.87 9.46
N ILE A 285 5.21 7.16 8.47
CA ILE A 285 5.40 5.70 8.48
C ILE A 285 6.88 5.38 8.73
N PHE A 286 7.17 4.24 9.35
CA PHE A 286 8.49 3.80 9.81
C PHE A 286 9.07 4.63 10.97
N PHE A 287 8.19 5.19 11.81
CA PHE A 287 8.57 5.80 13.09
C PHE A 287 8.74 4.72 14.17
N PRO A 288 9.44 5.02 15.28
CA PRO A 288 9.73 4.02 16.30
C PRO A 288 8.50 3.26 16.81
N LEU A 289 8.69 2.00 17.18
CA LEU A 289 7.62 1.16 17.70
C LEU A 289 6.94 1.79 18.92
N GLY A 290 5.60 1.78 18.92
CA GLY A 290 4.78 2.35 19.98
C GLY A 290 4.52 3.85 19.82
N ASP A 291 4.98 4.48 18.74
CA ASP A 291 4.58 5.85 18.40
C ASP A 291 3.07 5.92 18.12
N ALA A 292 2.41 6.93 18.69
CA ALA A 292 0.97 7.11 18.63
C ALA A 292 0.51 8.04 17.48
N LEU A 293 1.41 8.48 16.59
CA LEU A 293 1.12 9.39 15.47
C LEU A 293 0.16 8.82 14.40
N GLY A 294 -0.25 7.56 14.50
CA GLY A 294 -1.40 6.97 13.81
C GLY A 294 -1.13 6.37 12.43
N ASP A 295 -0.16 6.87 11.66
CA ASP A 295 0.08 6.35 10.30
C ASP A 295 0.69 4.93 10.32
N ASP A 296 1.68 4.67 11.19
CA ASP A 296 2.22 3.31 11.42
C ASP A 296 1.18 2.35 12.02
N LEU A 297 0.19 2.85 12.77
CA LEU A 297 -0.90 2.04 13.32
C LEU A 297 -1.69 1.37 12.18
N ILE A 298 -1.98 2.12 11.12
CA ILE A 298 -2.69 1.61 9.94
C ILE A 298 -1.89 0.49 9.28
N ILE A 299 -0.59 0.68 9.07
CA ILE A 299 0.25 -0.32 8.41
C ILE A 299 0.37 -1.57 9.29
N SER A 300 0.65 -1.40 10.58
CA SER A 300 0.83 -2.50 11.55
C SER A 300 -0.42 -3.38 11.67
N HIS A 301 -1.61 -2.78 11.69
CA HIS A 301 -2.85 -3.49 12.03
C HIS A 301 -3.70 -3.85 10.82
N ARG A 302 -3.66 -3.06 9.73
CA ARG A 302 -4.59 -3.21 8.60
C ARG A 302 -3.94 -3.53 7.28
N TYR A 303 -2.62 -3.34 7.13
CA TYR A 303 -1.94 -3.78 5.92
C TYR A 303 -1.64 -5.29 6.00
N PRO A 304 -2.12 -6.12 5.06
CA PRO A 304 -1.80 -7.54 5.04
C PRO A 304 -0.28 -7.79 4.97
N GLY A 305 0.28 -8.44 5.99
CA GLY A 305 1.72 -8.69 6.13
C GLY A 305 2.52 -7.52 6.74
N GLY A 306 1.85 -6.49 7.25
CA GLY A 306 2.44 -5.38 8.00
C GLY A 306 3.47 -4.57 7.21
N GLN A 307 4.36 -3.88 7.93
CA GLN A 307 5.42 -3.04 7.37
C GLN A 307 6.35 -3.77 6.38
N PRO A 308 6.78 -5.03 6.64
CA PRO A 308 7.63 -5.74 5.68
C PRO A 308 6.96 -5.96 4.33
N ALA A 309 5.70 -6.41 4.31
CA ALA A 309 4.96 -6.61 3.06
C ALA A 309 4.57 -5.28 2.40
N PHE A 310 4.29 -4.25 3.19
CA PHE A 310 4.04 -2.89 2.72
C PHE A 310 5.25 -2.34 1.95
N PHE A 311 6.45 -2.47 2.53
CA PHE A 311 7.68 -2.04 1.88
C PHE A 311 7.96 -2.81 0.59
N ASP A 312 7.84 -4.14 0.62
CA ASP A 312 7.96 -4.98 -0.58
C ASP A 312 6.97 -4.58 -1.66
N THR A 313 5.76 -4.15 -1.29
CA THR A 313 4.76 -3.68 -2.25
C THR A 313 5.22 -2.41 -2.97
N LEU A 314 5.83 -1.47 -2.25
CA LEU A 314 6.39 -0.26 -2.89
C LEU A 314 7.51 -0.61 -3.85
N LEU A 315 8.38 -1.55 -3.47
CA LEU A 315 9.43 -2.07 -4.35
C LEU A 315 8.84 -2.73 -5.60
N ALA A 316 7.91 -3.67 -5.44
CA ALA A 316 7.24 -4.37 -6.54
C ALA A 316 6.55 -3.37 -7.48
N THR A 317 5.82 -2.40 -6.92
CA THR A 317 5.19 -1.32 -7.69
C THR A 317 6.23 -0.56 -8.51
N ARG A 318 7.36 -0.18 -7.90
CA ARG A 318 8.41 0.55 -8.62
C ARG A 318 9.04 -0.27 -9.74
N GLN A 319 9.29 -1.55 -9.52
CA GLN A 319 9.82 -2.48 -10.52
C GLN A 319 8.85 -2.65 -11.69
N ILE A 320 7.55 -2.78 -11.40
CA ILE A 320 6.47 -2.82 -12.42
C ILE A 320 6.43 -1.53 -13.23
N GLN A 321 6.49 -0.37 -12.58
CA GLN A 321 6.46 0.94 -13.25
C GLN A 321 7.68 1.19 -14.15
N ARG A 322 8.83 0.58 -13.83
CA ARG A 322 10.06 0.62 -14.64
C ARG A 322 10.10 -0.46 -15.72
N GLY A 323 9.11 -1.36 -15.77
CA GLY A 323 9.04 -2.44 -16.74
C GLY A 323 10.09 -3.54 -16.51
N GLU A 324 10.65 -3.64 -15.30
CA GLU A 324 11.75 -4.56 -14.98
C GLU A 324 11.33 -6.03 -15.10
N LEU A 325 10.04 -6.32 -14.97
CA LEU A 325 9.49 -7.67 -15.10
C LEU A 325 9.19 -8.11 -16.53
N GLY A 326 9.23 -7.20 -17.51
CA GLY A 326 8.75 -7.48 -18.86
C GLY A 326 9.46 -8.66 -19.52
N ARG A 327 10.80 -8.72 -19.43
CA ARG A 327 11.60 -9.81 -20.01
C ARG A 327 11.39 -11.14 -19.30
N ARG A 328 11.36 -11.13 -17.96
CA ARG A 328 11.10 -12.32 -17.13
C ARG A 328 9.73 -12.90 -17.46
N ASN A 329 8.70 -12.06 -17.46
CA ASN A 329 7.33 -12.48 -17.77
C ASN A 329 7.24 -13.03 -19.20
N ALA A 330 7.81 -12.35 -20.20
CA ALA A 330 7.81 -12.85 -21.57
C ALA A 330 8.51 -14.22 -21.70
N ARG A 331 9.60 -14.45 -20.95
CA ARG A 331 10.30 -15.74 -20.95
C ARG A 331 9.46 -16.84 -20.33
N VAL A 332 8.86 -16.60 -19.16
CA VAL A 332 7.97 -17.57 -18.50
C VAL A 332 6.78 -17.89 -19.42
N ALA A 333 6.15 -16.86 -20.02
CA ALA A 333 5.08 -17.03 -20.99
C ALA A 333 5.47 -17.97 -22.14
N ALA A 334 6.64 -17.74 -22.75
CA ALA A 334 7.11 -18.52 -23.89
C ALA A 334 7.39 -19.99 -23.52
N ILE A 335 7.88 -20.27 -22.31
CA ILE A 335 8.10 -21.63 -21.82
C ILE A 335 6.76 -22.35 -21.70
N TYR A 336 5.75 -21.71 -21.12
CA TYR A 336 4.44 -22.31 -20.92
C TYR A 336 3.61 -22.36 -22.21
N ASP A 337 3.81 -21.43 -23.15
CA ASP A 337 3.25 -21.52 -24.50
C ASP A 337 3.74 -22.78 -25.23
N GLY A 338 5.02 -23.13 -25.10
CA GLY A 338 5.61 -24.33 -25.71
C GLY A 338 5.26 -25.64 -25.01
N ASN A 339 4.96 -25.60 -23.70
CA ASN A 339 4.66 -26.78 -22.90
C ASN A 339 3.16 -26.99 -22.63
N ALA A 340 2.31 -26.11 -23.13
CA ALA A 340 0.87 -26.07 -22.91
C ALA A 340 0.19 -27.45 -23.06
N GLU A 341 0.38 -28.12 -24.20
CA GLU A 341 -0.23 -29.43 -24.48
C GLU A 341 0.27 -30.54 -23.57
N HIS A 342 1.58 -30.55 -23.30
CA HIS A 342 2.18 -31.54 -22.42
C HIS A 342 1.69 -31.37 -20.98
N TYR A 343 1.60 -30.12 -20.52
CA TYR A 343 1.05 -29.79 -19.21
C TYR A 343 -0.39 -30.29 -19.09
N ASP A 344 -1.30 -29.91 -20.00
CA ASP A 344 -2.71 -30.35 -19.98
C ASP A 344 -2.85 -31.88 -20.08
N TYR A 345 -1.98 -32.54 -20.86
CA TYR A 345 -1.92 -34.01 -20.91
C TYR A 345 -1.61 -34.63 -19.54
N LEU A 346 -0.58 -34.14 -18.83
CA LEU A 346 -0.22 -34.64 -17.51
C LEU A 346 -1.34 -34.44 -16.49
N ILE A 347 -2.07 -33.32 -16.58
CA ILE A 347 -3.28 -33.08 -15.77
C ILE A 347 -4.31 -34.18 -16.02
N ARG A 348 -4.68 -34.41 -17.28
CA ARG A 348 -5.79 -35.30 -17.64
C ARG A 348 -5.48 -36.78 -17.41
N ARG A 349 -4.20 -37.14 -17.45
CA ARG A 349 -3.76 -38.51 -17.16
C ARG A 349 -3.71 -38.82 -15.66
N GLY A 350 -3.67 -37.79 -14.80
CA GLY A 350 -3.57 -37.96 -13.36
C GLY A 350 -2.15 -38.30 -12.89
N ASP A 351 -1.13 -38.02 -13.71
CA ASP A 351 0.27 -38.28 -13.37
C ASP A 351 0.83 -37.27 -12.34
N ILE A 352 0.04 -36.27 -11.96
CA ILE A 352 0.40 -35.20 -11.02
C ILE A 352 -0.65 -35.15 -9.90
N ASN A 353 -0.23 -35.39 -8.66
CA ASN A 353 -1.08 -35.40 -7.46
C ASN A 353 -1.66 -34.02 -7.11
N PHE A 354 -1.12 -32.95 -7.70
CA PHE A 354 -1.68 -31.59 -7.69
C PHE A 354 -3.22 -31.61 -7.80
N PHE A 355 -3.74 -32.41 -8.74
CA PHE A 355 -5.12 -32.26 -9.20
C PHE A 355 -6.13 -33.02 -8.36
N SER A 356 -5.77 -34.17 -7.80
CA SER A 356 -6.64 -34.92 -6.89
C SER A 356 -6.89 -34.15 -5.59
N PHE A 357 -5.90 -33.37 -5.13
CA PHE A 357 -6.07 -32.58 -3.92
C PHE A 357 -6.99 -31.36 -4.12
N ARG A 358 -7.03 -30.77 -5.33
CA ARG A 358 -8.01 -29.71 -5.64
C ARG A 358 -9.46 -30.22 -5.53
N GLU A 359 -9.73 -31.47 -5.88
CA GLU A 359 -11.05 -32.09 -5.67
C GLU A 359 -11.40 -32.17 -4.19
N VAL A 360 -10.43 -32.55 -3.35
CA VAL A 360 -10.59 -32.56 -1.90
C VAL A 360 -10.93 -31.16 -1.38
N LEU A 361 -10.23 -30.12 -1.85
CA LEU A 361 -10.52 -28.73 -1.44
C LEU A 361 -11.94 -28.29 -1.84
N ILE A 362 -12.38 -28.62 -3.05
CA ILE A 362 -13.74 -28.29 -3.51
C ILE A 362 -14.81 -29.04 -2.70
N SER A 363 -14.55 -30.28 -2.30
CA SER A 363 -15.47 -31.03 -1.44
C SER A 363 -15.54 -30.50 -0.01
N LYS A 364 -14.48 -29.82 0.46
CA LYS A 364 -14.37 -29.31 1.83
C LYS A 364 -14.89 -27.89 1.98
N PHE A 365 -14.86 -27.09 0.92
CA PHE A 365 -15.05 -25.66 1.02
C PHE A 365 -15.96 -25.09 -0.06
N ASP A 366 -16.69 -24.03 0.30
CA ASP A 366 -17.49 -23.27 -0.65
C ASP A 366 -16.61 -22.35 -1.51
N PHE A 367 -16.96 -22.30 -2.79
CA PHE A 367 -16.38 -21.44 -3.83
C PHE A 367 -17.48 -20.78 -4.70
N SER A 368 -18.73 -20.76 -4.23
CA SER A 368 -19.87 -20.14 -4.92
C SER A 368 -19.78 -18.61 -4.96
N GLY A 369 -20.28 -18.01 -6.04
CA GLY A 369 -20.17 -16.57 -6.29
C GLY A 369 -19.06 -16.25 -7.30
N THR A 370 -18.29 -15.17 -7.09
CA THR A 370 -17.21 -14.80 -8.03
C THR A 370 -15.85 -15.34 -7.61
N VAL A 371 -15.11 -15.94 -8.55
CA VAL A 371 -13.78 -16.53 -8.31
C VAL A 371 -12.75 -15.87 -9.23
N LEU A 372 -11.67 -15.34 -8.66
CA LEU A 372 -10.47 -14.96 -9.41
C LEU A 372 -9.43 -16.07 -9.30
N ASP A 373 -9.11 -16.70 -10.43
CA ASP A 373 -8.11 -17.76 -10.54
C ASP A 373 -6.79 -17.20 -11.08
N VAL A 374 -5.83 -17.00 -10.17
CA VAL A 374 -4.52 -16.44 -10.46
C VAL A 374 -3.57 -17.55 -10.92
N ALA A 375 -2.94 -17.37 -12.07
CA ALA A 375 -2.19 -18.41 -12.78
C ALA A 375 -3.08 -19.61 -13.15
N CYS A 376 -4.21 -19.33 -13.83
CA CYS A 376 -5.25 -20.32 -14.09
C CYS A 376 -4.85 -21.43 -15.08
N GLY A 377 -3.70 -21.29 -15.77
CA GLY A 377 -3.17 -22.30 -16.69
C GLY A 377 -4.18 -22.70 -17.77
N SER A 378 -4.37 -24.00 -17.98
CA SER A 378 -5.33 -24.52 -18.97
C SER A 378 -6.81 -24.44 -18.53
N GLY A 379 -7.10 -23.84 -17.37
CA GLY A 379 -8.46 -23.65 -16.85
C GLY A 379 -9.03 -24.86 -16.09
N PHE A 380 -8.17 -25.76 -15.62
CA PHE A 380 -8.58 -27.01 -14.97
C PHE A 380 -9.40 -26.77 -13.69
N PHE A 381 -9.04 -25.79 -12.86
CA PHE A 381 -9.76 -25.54 -11.61
C PHE A 381 -11.21 -25.10 -11.88
N GLY A 382 -11.43 -24.21 -12.85
CA GLY A 382 -12.78 -23.82 -13.23
C GLY A 382 -13.60 -24.94 -13.88
N GLU A 383 -12.96 -25.82 -14.65
CA GLU A 383 -13.61 -27.06 -15.12
C GLU A 383 -14.07 -27.93 -13.95
N LEU A 384 -13.22 -28.04 -12.91
CA LEU A 384 -13.49 -28.88 -11.76
C LEU A 384 -14.61 -28.33 -10.86
N LEU A 385 -14.66 -27.02 -10.65
CA LEU A 385 -15.76 -26.35 -9.93
C LEU A 385 -17.12 -26.66 -10.59
N HIS A 386 -17.24 -26.43 -11.89
CA HIS A 386 -18.51 -26.66 -12.60
C HIS A 386 -18.89 -28.14 -12.69
N LYS A 387 -17.91 -29.05 -12.84
CA LYS A 387 -18.17 -30.51 -12.81
C LYS A 387 -18.73 -30.97 -11.47
N ASN A 388 -18.32 -30.34 -10.37
CA ASN A 388 -18.83 -30.61 -9.03
C ASN A 388 -20.09 -29.81 -8.69
N GLY A 389 -20.72 -29.15 -9.68
CA GLY A 389 -21.96 -28.42 -9.49
C GLY A 389 -21.82 -27.11 -8.71
N VAL A 390 -20.59 -26.57 -8.56
CA VAL A 390 -20.39 -25.27 -7.90
C VAL A 390 -20.84 -24.16 -8.83
N GLU A 391 -21.74 -23.30 -8.33
CA GLU A 391 -22.21 -22.10 -9.02
C GLU A 391 -21.18 -20.96 -8.88
N ALA A 392 -20.15 -21.01 -9.72
CA ALA A 392 -19.07 -20.02 -9.73
C ALA A 392 -19.02 -19.21 -11.02
N GLU A 393 -18.84 -17.90 -10.90
CA GLU A 393 -18.46 -17.01 -11.98
C GLU A 393 -16.95 -16.80 -11.94
N ILE A 394 -16.24 -17.35 -12.92
CA ILE A 394 -14.78 -17.45 -12.86
C ILE A 394 -14.12 -16.46 -13.82
N THR A 395 -13.15 -15.71 -13.31
CA THR A 395 -12.23 -14.88 -14.09
C THR A 395 -10.81 -15.37 -13.86
N GLY A 396 -9.97 -15.29 -14.89
CA GLY A 396 -8.61 -15.82 -14.85
C GLY A 396 -7.56 -14.73 -15.02
N ILE A 397 -6.37 -14.96 -14.44
CA ILE A 397 -5.14 -14.26 -14.81
C ILE A 397 -4.15 -15.32 -15.29
N GLU A 398 -3.75 -15.24 -16.55
CA GLU A 398 -2.73 -16.11 -17.13
C GLU A 398 -1.80 -15.30 -18.04
N LEU A 399 -0.53 -15.64 -17.98
CA LEU A 399 0.53 -15.00 -18.73
C LEU A 399 0.78 -15.68 -20.08
N SER A 400 0.62 -17.01 -20.14
CA SER A 400 0.79 -17.84 -21.33
C SER A 400 -0.44 -17.79 -22.24
N THR A 401 -0.24 -17.34 -23.48
CA THR A 401 -1.32 -17.36 -24.49
C THR A 401 -1.64 -18.77 -24.99
N GLY A 402 -0.69 -19.70 -24.89
CA GLY A 402 -0.88 -21.12 -25.18
C GLY A 402 -1.85 -21.78 -24.19
N MET A 403 -1.67 -21.50 -22.90
CA MET A 403 -2.57 -21.98 -21.83
C MET A 403 -4.00 -21.46 -21.98
N LEU A 404 -4.18 -20.25 -22.52
CA LEU A 404 -5.51 -19.69 -22.74
C LEU A 404 -6.30 -20.31 -23.91
N ARG A 405 -5.69 -21.20 -24.70
CA ARG A 405 -6.35 -21.81 -25.87
C ARG A 405 -7.21 -23.01 -25.52
N PHE A 406 -7.05 -23.58 -24.33
CA PHE A 406 -7.72 -24.82 -23.95
C PHE A 406 -9.25 -24.68 -23.85
N PRO A 407 -10.01 -25.74 -24.17
CA PRO A 407 -11.47 -25.71 -24.12
C PRO A 407 -12.03 -25.36 -22.74
N ALA A 408 -11.35 -25.78 -21.66
CA ALA A 408 -11.77 -25.51 -20.29
C ALA A 408 -11.81 -24.01 -19.96
N ILE A 409 -10.84 -23.22 -20.46
CA ILE A 409 -10.88 -21.76 -20.34
C ILE A 409 -12.13 -21.20 -21.02
N LYS A 410 -12.34 -21.53 -22.30
CA LYS A 410 -13.47 -20.99 -23.10
C LYS A 410 -14.83 -21.36 -22.54
N LYS A 411 -14.95 -22.53 -21.90
CA LYS A 411 -16.21 -23.06 -21.39
C LYS A 411 -16.54 -22.52 -19.99
N ASN A 412 -15.53 -22.32 -19.14
CA ASN A 412 -15.74 -22.11 -17.71
C ASN A 412 -15.37 -20.71 -17.21
N TYR A 413 -14.66 -19.90 -18.01
CA TYR A 413 -14.18 -18.58 -17.59
C TYR A 413 -14.86 -17.47 -18.41
N LYS A 414 -15.29 -16.39 -17.75
CA LYS A 414 -15.85 -15.21 -18.43
C LYS A 414 -14.80 -14.44 -19.22
N TYR A 415 -13.67 -14.14 -18.58
CA TYR A 415 -12.55 -13.42 -19.19
C TYR A 415 -11.22 -13.90 -18.60
N PRO A 416 -10.22 -14.29 -19.42
CA PRO A 416 -8.94 -14.77 -18.94
C PRO A 416 -7.88 -13.68 -18.67
N ILE A 417 -8.21 -12.39 -18.84
CA ILE A 417 -7.28 -11.28 -18.55
C ILE A 417 -8.07 -10.07 -18.03
N MET A 418 -8.02 -9.81 -16.72
CA MET A 418 -8.55 -8.58 -16.13
C MET A 418 -7.59 -7.94 -15.13
N LEU A 419 -7.71 -6.62 -14.97
CA LEU A 419 -7.20 -5.93 -13.79
C LEU A 419 -8.03 -6.43 -12.59
N ALA A 420 -7.36 -6.95 -11.57
CA ALA A 420 -8.02 -7.58 -10.43
C ALA A 420 -8.92 -6.57 -9.68
N THR A 421 -10.23 -6.77 -9.79
CA THR A 421 -11.28 -6.18 -8.95
C THR A 421 -11.59 -7.11 -7.79
N GLU A 422 -12.49 -6.69 -6.89
CA GLU A 422 -12.93 -7.56 -5.79
C GLU A 422 -13.68 -8.80 -6.28
N HIS A 423 -13.39 -9.94 -5.65
CA HIS A 423 -14.03 -11.23 -5.90
C HIS A 423 -14.41 -11.88 -4.58
N ASP A 424 -15.40 -12.78 -4.59
CA ASP A 424 -15.74 -13.53 -3.39
C ASP A 424 -14.59 -14.45 -2.97
N HIS A 425 -14.00 -15.13 -3.95
CA HIS A 425 -12.89 -16.05 -3.75
C HIS A 425 -11.71 -15.67 -4.64
N ILE A 426 -10.50 -15.76 -4.10
CA ILE A 426 -9.28 -15.67 -4.90
C ILE A 426 -8.48 -16.94 -4.71
N VAL A 427 -8.09 -17.59 -5.81
CA VAL A 427 -7.27 -18.79 -5.78
C VAL A 427 -5.96 -18.62 -6.54
N CYS A 428 -4.92 -19.35 -6.13
CA CYS A 428 -3.64 -19.39 -6.85
C CYS A 428 -3.01 -20.77 -6.66
N PHE A 429 -2.90 -21.54 -7.74
CA PHE A 429 -2.39 -22.91 -7.69
C PHE A 429 -1.21 -23.07 -8.63
N GLY A 430 0.00 -23.14 -8.08
CA GLY A 430 1.24 -23.37 -8.85
C GLY A 430 1.77 -22.12 -9.55
N GLY A 431 1.38 -20.92 -9.10
CA GLY A 431 1.85 -19.64 -9.65
C GLY A 431 2.91 -18.93 -8.79
N PHE A 432 2.97 -19.22 -7.49
CA PHE A 432 3.78 -18.43 -6.56
C PHE A 432 5.27 -18.71 -6.63
N HIS A 433 5.71 -19.88 -7.07
CA HIS A 433 7.13 -20.12 -7.26
C HIS A 433 7.74 -19.25 -8.37
N PHE A 434 6.94 -18.68 -9.29
CA PHE A 434 7.43 -17.70 -10.27
C PHE A 434 7.64 -16.30 -9.69
N LEU A 435 7.32 -16.06 -8.43
CA LEU A 435 7.48 -14.78 -7.76
C LEU A 435 8.67 -14.85 -6.82
N ASP A 436 9.55 -13.86 -6.88
CA ASP A 436 10.49 -13.67 -5.77
C ASP A 436 9.74 -13.14 -4.54
N ARG A 437 10.40 -13.13 -3.39
CA ARG A 437 9.81 -12.72 -2.10
C ARG A 437 9.13 -11.35 -2.15
N ILE A 438 9.69 -10.38 -2.87
CA ILE A 438 9.14 -9.02 -2.98
C ILE A 438 7.78 -9.07 -3.70
N HIS A 439 7.73 -9.74 -4.85
CA HIS A 439 6.50 -9.87 -5.62
C HIS A 439 5.48 -10.79 -4.97
N PHE A 440 5.93 -11.86 -4.31
CA PHE A 440 5.07 -12.77 -3.56
C PHE A 440 4.30 -12.02 -2.47
N ASN A 441 4.99 -11.24 -1.63
CA ASN A 441 4.34 -10.46 -0.58
C ASN A 441 3.38 -9.41 -1.16
N ALA A 442 3.77 -8.72 -2.23
CA ALA A 442 2.90 -7.74 -2.88
C ALA A 442 1.62 -8.37 -3.46
N VAL A 443 1.73 -9.53 -4.12
CA VAL A 443 0.59 -10.28 -4.65
C VAL A 443 -0.29 -10.80 -3.52
N LEU A 444 0.29 -11.41 -2.49
CA LEU A 444 -0.46 -11.94 -1.35
C LEU A 444 -1.21 -10.82 -0.62
N SER A 445 -0.56 -9.68 -0.35
CA SER A 445 -1.23 -8.52 0.23
C SER A 445 -2.39 -8.04 -0.64
N ARG A 446 -2.22 -8.04 -1.97
CA ARG A 446 -3.28 -7.65 -2.89
C ARG A 446 -4.45 -8.64 -2.89
N MET A 447 -4.20 -9.94 -2.75
CA MET A 447 -5.26 -10.95 -2.65
C MET A 447 -6.11 -10.72 -1.39
N PHE A 448 -5.47 -10.48 -0.24
CA PHE A 448 -6.17 -10.15 1.02
C PHE A 448 -6.99 -8.85 0.97
N MET A 449 -6.60 -7.91 0.10
CA MET A 449 -7.37 -6.67 -0.11
C MET A 449 -8.54 -6.81 -1.08
N LEU A 450 -8.57 -7.86 -1.91
CA LEU A 450 -9.55 -8.02 -2.99
C LEU A 450 -10.55 -9.15 -2.75
N ALA A 451 -10.19 -10.14 -1.94
CA ALA A 451 -11.09 -11.24 -1.62
C ALA A 451 -12.13 -10.80 -0.58
N ARG A 452 -13.40 -11.18 -0.78
CA ARG A 452 -14.48 -10.89 0.19
C ARG A 452 -14.76 -12.05 1.13
N LYS A 453 -14.68 -13.29 0.66
CA LYS A 453 -15.03 -14.50 1.43
C LYS A 453 -13.81 -15.36 1.74
N SER A 454 -13.06 -15.79 0.73
CA SER A 454 -11.93 -16.70 0.96
C SER A 454 -10.74 -16.48 0.03
N ILE A 455 -9.57 -16.92 0.49
CA ILE A 455 -8.37 -17.07 -0.34
C ILE A 455 -7.88 -18.50 -0.18
N THR A 456 -7.62 -19.18 -1.28
CA THR A 456 -7.07 -20.55 -1.27
C THR A 456 -5.89 -20.64 -2.21
N PHE A 457 -4.72 -21.03 -1.71
CA PHE A 457 -3.53 -21.09 -2.56
C PHE A 457 -2.60 -22.21 -2.16
N GLU A 458 -1.69 -22.51 -3.07
CA GLU A 458 -0.59 -23.44 -2.87
C GLU A 458 0.75 -22.72 -2.96
N ILE A 459 1.68 -23.14 -2.11
CA ILE A 459 3.10 -22.80 -2.22
C ILE A 459 3.88 -24.08 -2.48
N ASP A 460 4.58 -24.12 -3.61
CA ASP A 460 5.53 -25.17 -3.93
C ASP A 460 6.73 -25.10 -2.95
N ASP A 461 6.94 -26.19 -2.23
CA ASP A 461 8.09 -26.42 -1.35
C ASP A 461 9.19 -27.11 -2.18
N ILE A 462 9.93 -26.26 -2.89
CA ILE A 462 10.99 -26.66 -3.83
C ILE A 462 12.38 -26.40 -3.24
N ASP A 463 13.29 -27.34 -3.38
CA ASP A 463 14.65 -27.22 -2.87
C ASP A 463 15.59 -26.49 -3.84
N GLU A 464 16.81 -26.21 -3.36
CA GLU A 464 17.83 -25.53 -4.17
C GLU A 464 18.26 -26.34 -5.40
N ALA A 465 18.21 -27.68 -5.32
CA ALA A 465 18.59 -28.56 -6.42
C ALA A 465 17.59 -28.44 -7.59
N TYR A 466 16.29 -28.48 -7.30
CA TYR A 466 15.25 -28.27 -8.28
C TYR A 466 15.34 -26.87 -8.91
N ILE A 467 15.53 -25.82 -8.08
CA ILE A 467 15.68 -24.45 -8.56
C ILE A 467 16.89 -24.33 -9.51
N ALA A 468 18.02 -24.95 -9.16
CA ALA A 468 19.21 -24.97 -10.00
C ALA A 468 18.97 -25.72 -11.32
N GLY A 469 18.29 -26.86 -11.29
CA GLY A 469 17.95 -27.65 -12.49
C GLY A 469 17.01 -26.91 -13.45
N VAL A 470 15.99 -26.23 -12.93
CA VAL A 470 15.11 -25.36 -13.73
C VAL A 470 15.92 -24.22 -14.36
N LYS A 471 16.82 -23.60 -13.60
CA LYS A 471 17.70 -22.53 -14.08
C LYS A 471 18.62 -23.02 -15.20
N GLU A 472 19.20 -24.21 -15.07
CA GLU A 472 20.06 -24.82 -16.10
C GLU A 472 19.27 -25.11 -17.37
N LYS A 473 18.07 -25.69 -17.24
CA LYS A 473 17.23 -26.08 -18.38
C LYS A 473 16.64 -24.89 -19.13
N TYR A 474 16.14 -23.89 -18.41
CA TYR A 474 15.34 -22.81 -18.99
C TYR A 474 16.02 -21.43 -18.99
N GLY A 475 17.18 -21.32 -18.34
CA GLY A 475 18.00 -20.11 -18.25
C GLY A 475 17.61 -19.18 -17.09
N GLU A 476 18.47 -18.20 -16.79
CA GLU A 476 18.35 -17.32 -15.62
C GLU A 476 17.07 -16.47 -15.57
N GLN A 477 16.41 -16.28 -16.72
CA GLN A 477 15.18 -15.51 -16.80
C GLN A 477 13.93 -16.31 -16.39
N CYS A 478 14.03 -17.63 -16.24
CA CYS A 478 13.01 -18.48 -15.64
C CYS A 478 13.27 -18.60 -14.14
N TYR A 479 12.78 -17.62 -13.39
CA TYR A 479 12.94 -17.63 -11.93
C TYR A 479 11.95 -18.59 -11.28
N ASN A 480 12.49 -19.47 -10.43
CA ASN A 480 11.73 -20.24 -9.46
C ASN A 480 12.27 -19.92 -8.06
N GLY A 481 11.37 -19.61 -7.12
CA GLY A 481 11.70 -19.31 -5.74
C GLY A 481 10.85 -20.12 -4.77
N ASN A 482 11.47 -20.57 -3.68
CA ASN A 482 10.75 -21.16 -2.56
C ASN A 482 10.22 -20.05 -1.65
N ASN A 483 8.89 -19.92 -1.56
CA ASN A 483 8.23 -18.90 -0.75
C ASN A 483 7.66 -19.45 0.58
N VAL A 484 8.05 -20.66 1.00
CA VAL A 484 7.60 -21.26 2.27
C VAL A 484 7.98 -20.41 3.47
N GLU A 485 9.23 -19.92 3.56
CA GLU A 485 9.63 -19.00 4.64
C GLU A 485 8.85 -17.68 4.58
N ALA A 486 8.57 -17.19 3.36
CA ALA A 486 7.88 -15.93 3.16
C ALA A 486 6.44 -15.96 3.70
N ILE A 487 5.68 -17.05 3.46
CA ILE A 487 4.32 -17.18 4.02
C ILE A 487 4.32 -17.39 5.54
N GLN A 488 5.33 -18.07 6.09
CA GLN A 488 5.42 -18.32 7.53
C GLN A 488 5.58 -17.03 8.34
N VAL A 489 6.32 -16.07 7.80
CA VAL A 489 6.47 -14.74 8.42
C VAL A 489 5.37 -13.76 8.02
N PHE A 490 4.54 -14.09 7.03
CA PHE A 490 3.39 -13.28 6.64
C PHE A 490 2.27 -13.53 7.66
N SER A 491 2.07 -12.58 8.56
CA SER A 491 1.02 -12.69 9.58
C SER A 491 -0.37 -12.80 8.94
N THR A 492 -1.26 -13.56 9.60
CA THR A 492 -2.67 -13.60 9.19
C THR A 492 -3.25 -12.18 9.31
N PRO A 493 -3.75 -11.58 8.22
CA PRO A 493 -4.24 -10.21 8.27
C PRO A 493 -5.46 -10.04 9.16
N HIS A 494 -5.66 -8.83 9.68
CA HIS A 494 -6.89 -8.48 10.41
C HIS A 494 -8.13 -8.75 9.55
N GLY A 495 -9.19 -9.30 10.17
CA GLY A 495 -10.42 -9.67 9.48
C GLY A 495 -10.35 -11.01 8.74
N TRP A 496 -9.28 -11.79 8.93
CA TRP A 496 -9.09 -13.10 8.30
C TRP A 496 -8.70 -14.17 9.31
N ARG A 497 -9.06 -15.42 9.00
CA ARG A 497 -8.65 -16.61 9.77
C ARG A 497 -8.08 -17.66 8.82
N LYS A 498 -6.93 -18.24 9.15
CA LYS A 498 -6.44 -19.46 8.49
C LYS A 498 -7.27 -20.64 8.97
N VAL A 499 -8.03 -21.24 8.07
CA VAL A 499 -8.92 -22.38 8.36
C VAL A 499 -8.38 -23.71 7.85
N PHE A 500 -7.33 -23.66 7.03
CA PHE A 500 -6.71 -24.85 6.46
C PHE A 500 -5.22 -24.65 6.19
N GLU A 501 -4.44 -25.68 6.52
CA GLU A 501 -3.05 -25.84 6.13
C GLU A 501 -2.74 -27.32 5.99
N GLU A 502 -2.30 -27.77 4.83
CA GLU A 502 -1.92 -29.17 4.60
C GLU A 502 -0.77 -29.27 3.60
N ARG A 503 0.29 -30.01 3.96
CA ARG A 503 1.43 -30.32 3.08
C ARG A 503 1.19 -31.65 2.38
N LYS A 504 1.26 -31.67 1.05
CA LYS A 504 1.04 -32.85 0.21
C LYS A 504 2.13 -32.98 -0.84
N GLU A 505 2.39 -34.23 -1.23
CA GLU A 505 3.22 -34.51 -2.39
C GLU A 505 2.45 -34.09 -3.65
N VAL A 506 3.11 -33.34 -4.53
CA VAL A 506 2.48 -32.78 -5.74
C VAL A 506 2.92 -33.55 -6.97
N PHE A 507 4.22 -33.74 -7.16
CA PHE A 507 4.78 -34.55 -8.26
C PHE A 507 6.24 -34.92 -8.03
N MET A 508 6.73 -35.89 -8.79
CA MET A 508 8.16 -36.19 -8.93
C MET A 508 8.73 -35.41 -10.11
N SER A 509 9.73 -34.54 -9.87
CA SER A 509 10.35 -33.72 -10.90
C SER A 509 10.99 -34.59 -11.98
N HIS A 510 10.63 -34.33 -13.25
CA HIS A 510 11.25 -35.00 -14.41
C HIS A 510 12.64 -34.46 -14.75
N ILE A 511 13.10 -33.41 -14.06
CA ILE A 511 14.42 -32.79 -14.30
C ILE A 511 15.50 -33.58 -13.55
N ASP A 512 15.24 -33.92 -12.29
CA ASP A 512 16.23 -34.45 -11.34
C ASP A 512 15.69 -35.61 -10.48
N GLY A 513 14.41 -35.96 -10.59
CA GLY A 513 13.79 -37.01 -9.78
C GLY A 513 13.50 -36.59 -8.34
N THR A 514 13.50 -35.28 -8.05
CA THR A 514 13.20 -34.74 -6.72
C THR A 514 11.69 -34.74 -6.47
N GLU A 515 11.27 -35.17 -5.27
CA GLU A 515 9.89 -35.05 -4.81
C GLU A 515 9.54 -33.59 -4.54
N VAL A 516 8.58 -33.05 -5.29
CA VAL A 516 8.07 -31.70 -5.09
C VAL A 516 6.83 -31.76 -4.22
N TRP A 517 6.88 -31.01 -3.12
CA TRP A 517 5.79 -30.89 -2.16
C TRP A 517 5.08 -29.55 -2.33
N GLY A 518 3.81 -29.50 -1.95
CA GLY A 518 2.97 -28.32 -2.01
C GLY A 518 2.29 -28.12 -0.67
N ILE A 519 2.30 -26.89 -0.16
CA ILE A 519 1.62 -26.52 1.06
C ILE A 519 0.39 -25.70 0.69
N TYR A 520 -0.77 -26.25 0.99
CA TYR A 520 -2.06 -25.66 0.64
C TYR A 520 -2.60 -24.89 1.83
N TYR A 521 -3.00 -23.65 1.58
CA TYR A 521 -3.55 -22.75 2.58
C TYR A 521 -4.97 -22.34 2.21
N ARG A 522 -5.85 -22.24 3.21
CA ARG A 522 -7.12 -21.51 3.07
C ARG A 522 -7.29 -20.51 4.19
N TYR A 523 -7.65 -19.30 3.79
CA TYR A 523 -8.07 -18.23 4.67
C TYR A 523 -9.52 -17.87 4.36
N GLU A 524 -10.30 -17.60 5.39
CA GLU A 524 -11.68 -17.12 5.28
C GLU A 524 -11.84 -15.82 6.06
N SER A 525 -12.63 -14.90 5.50
CA SER A 525 -12.92 -13.63 6.16
C SER A 525 -13.70 -13.88 7.44
N THR A 526 -13.37 -13.18 8.53
CA THR A 526 -14.13 -13.29 9.78
C THR A 526 -15.54 -12.74 9.64
N SER A 527 -15.77 -11.80 8.73
CA SER A 527 -17.10 -11.27 8.39
C SER A 527 -18.02 -12.32 7.75
N PHE A 528 -17.44 -13.39 7.17
CA PHE A 528 -18.19 -14.49 6.58
C PHE A 528 -18.89 -15.38 7.63
N PHE A 529 -18.43 -15.36 8.89
CA PHE A 529 -18.99 -16.15 9.99
C PHE A 529 -20.02 -15.39 10.85
N SER A 530 -20.37 -14.14 10.49
CA SER A 530 -21.27 -13.31 11.31
C SER A 530 -22.76 -13.70 11.25
N GLY A 531 -23.10 -14.80 10.60
CA GLY A 531 -24.37 -15.51 10.75
C GLY A 531 -24.20 -16.79 11.58
N GLU A 532 -24.46 -16.71 12.88
CA GLU A 532 -24.78 -17.83 13.80
C GLU A 532 -23.76 -18.97 14.07
N ASP A 533 -22.57 -19.03 13.48
CA ASP A 533 -21.62 -20.14 13.73
C ASP A 533 -20.32 -19.73 14.47
N MET A 534 -20.47 -19.20 15.69
CA MET A 534 -19.34 -19.11 16.64
C MET A 534 -19.50 -20.11 17.80
N TRP A 535 -18.98 -21.33 17.61
CA TRP A 535 -18.65 -22.22 18.73
C TRP A 535 -17.29 -21.85 19.34
N PRO A 536 -17.14 -21.85 20.67
CA PRO A 536 -15.90 -21.50 21.33
C PRO A 536 -14.94 -22.70 21.34
N ILE A 537 -13.71 -22.48 20.88
CA ILE A 537 -12.55 -23.29 21.24
C ILE A 537 -11.45 -22.24 21.45
N GLY A 538 -10.91 -21.98 22.63
CA GLY A 538 -10.52 -22.85 23.73
C GLY A 538 -9.11 -22.39 24.08
N THR A 539 -8.89 -21.99 25.34
CA THR A 539 -7.71 -21.35 25.94
C THR A 539 -6.33 -21.75 25.43
#